data_AF-A0A968L667-F1
#
_entry.id   AF-A0A968L667-F1
#
_cell.length_a   1.000
_cell.length_b   1.000
_cell.length_c   1.000
_cell.angle_alpha   90.00
_cell.angle_beta   90.00
_cell.angle_gamma   90.00
#
_symmetry.space_group_name_H-M   'P 1'
#
loop_
_entity.id
_entity.type
_entity.pdbx_description
1 polymer ?
#
loop_
_entity_poly.entity_id
_entity_poly.type
_entity_poly.pdbx_seq_one_letter_code
_entity_poly.pdbx_strand_id
1 'polypeptide(L)'
;MTNQKQKFVKYLLTAAVLLLVINIAIESLKKPKKEIAVHELSVVQIETVFFTVLDEYGIETKWITRKKYKSADYDSVKTEYTVKIPADMPVPLIIKDINKVIEKDITGFVSEEKKIFGTTEIRIYTNEVLKLKAALIPDKGIIRKRNDLSFVINDVFDLSEKSFNNFLSVHHPISCTVVPGHDLVIKTDSLKDYTKEYAVLLNNDISDPKMKLKSDYQKELLRGSIQNIVSSFRDAKAYIIDENSTLYNSPIYNYVRDELKRQSIYLYPRSELIELNAQEDSELISKFRFYCEDTTGVRQKIFFSSFDNFLKIQNEIEKIKKKGNKIIPLSKTFLAGKPTALKTK
;
A
#
# COMPACT_ATOMS: atom_id res chain seq x y z
N MET A 1 -83.26 -13.14 -5.25
CA MET A 1 -81.80 -13.25 -5.02
C MET A 1 -80.94 -13.20 -6.29
N THR A 2 -81.50 -12.99 -7.49
CA THR A 2 -80.77 -13.01 -8.78
C THR A 2 -80.18 -11.65 -9.20
N ASN A 3 -80.79 -10.55 -8.76
CA ASN A 3 -80.46 -9.19 -9.21
C ASN A 3 -79.17 -8.62 -8.54
N GLN A 4 -78.84 -9.07 -7.33
CA GLN A 4 -77.63 -8.62 -6.61
C GLN A 4 -76.35 -9.25 -7.15
N LYS A 5 -76.37 -10.55 -7.48
CA LYS A 5 -75.22 -11.26 -8.06
C LYS A 5 -74.89 -10.72 -9.46
N GLN A 6 -75.90 -10.43 -10.28
CA GLN A 6 -75.70 -9.84 -11.61
C GLN A 6 -75.14 -8.42 -11.54
N LYS A 7 -75.56 -7.60 -10.56
CA LYS A 7 -74.96 -6.29 -10.31
C LYS A 7 -73.51 -6.41 -9.84
N PHE A 8 -73.21 -7.35 -8.94
CA PHE A 8 -71.85 -7.57 -8.44
C PHE A 8 -70.88 -8.01 -9.55
N VAL A 9 -71.32 -8.93 -10.43
CA VAL A 9 -70.54 -9.36 -11.60
C VAL A 9 -70.34 -8.20 -12.58
N LYS A 10 -71.35 -7.36 -12.82
CA LYS A 10 -71.20 -6.16 -13.64
C LYS A 10 -70.18 -5.19 -13.06
N TYR A 11 -70.21 -4.92 -11.75
CA TYR A 11 -69.23 -4.04 -11.11
C TYR A 11 -67.81 -4.59 -11.20
N LEU A 12 -67.62 -5.89 -11.02
CA LEU A 12 -66.32 -6.56 -11.20
C LEU A 12 -65.82 -6.46 -12.64
N LEU A 13 -66.69 -6.66 -13.63
CA LEU A 13 -66.33 -6.56 -15.04
C LEU A 13 -65.95 -5.12 -15.40
N THR A 14 -66.72 -4.13 -14.94
CA THR A 14 -66.42 -2.72 -15.17
C THR A 14 -65.11 -2.32 -14.50
N ALA A 15 -64.85 -2.77 -13.27
CA ALA A 15 -63.58 -2.52 -12.57
C ALA A 15 -62.38 -3.17 -13.29
N ALA A 16 -62.53 -4.39 -13.80
CA ALA A 16 -61.50 -5.08 -14.56
C ALA A 16 -61.17 -4.35 -15.87
N VAL A 17 -62.19 -3.90 -16.61
CA VAL A 17 -62.00 -3.10 -17.82
C VAL A 17 -61.34 -1.76 -17.49
N LEU A 18 -61.75 -1.09 -16.40
CA LEU A 18 -61.16 0.18 -15.98
C LEU A 18 -59.68 0.00 -15.61
N LEU A 19 -59.33 -1.06 -14.87
CA LEU A 19 -57.95 -1.40 -14.51
C LEU A 19 -57.11 -1.66 -15.75
N LEU A 20 -57.67 -2.34 -16.76
CA LEU A 20 -56.97 -2.64 -18.01
C LEU A 20 -56.69 -1.36 -18.81
N VAL A 21 -57.67 -0.45 -18.90
CA VAL A 21 -57.48 0.87 -19.54
C VAL A 21 -56.47 1.71 -18.78
N ILE A 22 -56.49 1.70 -17.44
CA ILE A 22 -55.49 2.39 -16.61
C ILE A 22 -54.10 1.79 -16.85
N ASN A 23 -53.97 0.46 -16.96
CA ASN A 23 -52.69 -0.19 -17.21
C ASN A 23 -52.12 0.19 -18.59
N ILE A 24 -52.96 0.20 -19.62
CA ILE A 24 -52.58 0.65 -20.97
C ILE A 24 -52.20 2.15 -20.96
N ALA A 25 -52.96 2.98 -20.24
CA ALA A 25 -52.65 4.40 -20.12
C ALA A 25 -51.31 4.64 -19.39
N ILE A 26 -51.03 3.87 -18.33
CA ILE A 26 -49.73 3.90 -17.62
C ILE A 26 -48.60 3.43 -18.54
N GLU A 27 -48.79 2.39 -19.34
CA GLU A 27 -47.80 1.95 -20.32
C GLU A 27 -47.58 2.97 -21.44
N SER A 28 -48.63 3.64 -21.89
CA SER A 28 -48.55 4.68 -22.92
C SER A 28 -47.98 6.02 -22.40
N LEU A 29 -48.14 6.32 -21.11
CA LEU A 29 -47.58 7.52 -20.46
C LEU A 29 -46.17 7.30 -19.90
N LYS A 30 -45.75 6.04 -19.71
CA LYS A 30 -44.34 5.70 -19.55
C LYS A 30 -43.65 6.05 -20.86
N LYS A 31 -43.06 7.25 -20.91
CA LYS A 31 -42.03 7.58 -21.91
C LYS A 31 -41.13 6.35 -22.03
N PRO A 32 -40.75 5.92 -23.25
CA PRO A 32 -39.76 4.85 -23.39
C PRO A 32 -38.63 5.23 -22.45
N LYS A 33 -38.31 4.34 -21.50
CA LYS A 33 -37.07 4.50 -20.73
C LYS A 33 -36.06 4.82 -21.82
N LYS A 34 -35.44 6.01 -21.77
CA LYS A 34 -34.24 6.24 -22.56
C LYS A 34 -33.39 5.03 -22.23
N GLU A 35 -33.24 4.13 -23.19
CA GLU A 35 -32.13 3.19 -23.16
C GLU A 35 -30.95 4.14 -22.98
N ILE A 36 -30.40 4.13 -21.77
CA ILE A 36 -29.11 4.72 -21.52
C ILE A 36 -28.29 4.02 -22.58
N ALA A 37 -27.84 4.76 -23.61
CA ALA A 37 -27.02 4.20 -24.65
C ALA A 37 -25.86 3.52 -23.91
N VAL A 38 -25.94 2.19 -23.78
CA VAL A 38 -24.92 1.43 -23.09
C VAL A 38 -23.70 1.66 -23.97
N HIS A 39 -22.71 2.36 -23.43
CA HIS A 39 -21.47 2.55 -24.14
C HIS A 39 -20.87 1.16 -24.33
N GLU A 40 -21.04 0.56 -25.51
CA GLU A 40 -20.59 -0.80 -25.75
C GLU A 40 -19.06 -0.82 -25.72
N LEU A 41 -18.49 -1.37 -24.65
CA LEU A 41 -17.06 -1.59 -24.60
C LEU A 41 -16.67 -2.65 -25.63
N SER A 42 -15.73 -2.28 -26.49
CA SER A 42 -15.05 -3.21 -27.39
C SER A 42 -14.23 -4.24 -26.60
N VAL A 43 -13.92 -5.36 -27.25
CA VAL A 43 -13.00 -6.39 -26.71
C VAL A 43 -11.67 -5.76 -26.27
N VAL A 44 -11.13 -4.85 -27.07
CA VAL A 44 -9.85 -4.18 -26.78
C VAL A 44 -9.94 -3.34 -25.52
N GLN A 45 -11.04 -2.61 -25.29
CA GLN A 45 -11.23 -1.82 -24.08
C GLN A 45 -11.32 -2.73 -22.84
N ILE A 46 -12.08 -3.81 -22.91
CA ILE A 46 -12.20 -4.78 -21.81
C ILE A 46 -10.85 -5.45 -21.52
N GLU A 47 -10.12 -5.88 -22.54
CA GLU A 47 -8.77 -6.43 -22.39
C GLU A 47 -7.81 -5.40 -21.78
N THR A 48 -7.88 -4.14 -22.21
CA THR A 48 -7.04 -3.06 -21.67
C THR A 48 -7.31 -2.84 -20.19
N VAL A 49 -8.58 -2.80 -19.78
CA VAL A 49 -8.95 -2.70 -18.37
C VAL A 49 -8.47 -3.92 -17.59
N PHE A 50 -8.71 -5.12 -18.12
CA PHE A 50 -8.28 -6.38 -17.49
C PHE A 50 -6.76 -6.39 -17.25
N PHE A 51 -5.96 -6.07 -18.27
CA PHE A 51 -4.50 -6.05 -18.14
C PHE A 51 -4.00 -4.91 -17.26
N THR A 52 -4.64 -3.74 -17.29
CA THR A 52 -4.32 -2.62 -16.38
C THR A 52 -4.51 -3.04 -14.94
N VAL A 53 -5.64 -3.67 -14.59
CA VAL A 53 -5.88 -4.14 -13.22
C VAL A 53 -4.85 -5.20 -12.83
N LEU A 54 -4.52 -6.15 -13.70
CA LEU A 54 -3.47 -7.13 -13.43
C LEU A 54 -2.10 -6.48 -13.17
N ASP A 55 -1.74 -5.43 -13.92
CA ASP A 55 -0.49 -4.68 -13.71
C ASP A 55 -0.47 -3.92 -12.37
N GLU A 56 -1.59 -3.34 -11.95
CA GLU A 56 -1.71 -2.71 -10.62
C GLU A 56 -1.44 -3.69 -9.47
N TYR A 57 -1.79 -4.95 -9.66
CA TYR A 57 -1.48 -6.05 -8.75
C TYR A 57 -0.04 -6.59 -8.91
N GLY A 58 0.71 -6.08 -9.88
CA GLY A 58 2.08 -6.47 -10.17
C GLY A 58 2.18 -7.84 -10.84
N ILE A 59 1.13 -8.28 -11.55
CA ILE A 59 1.13 -9.52 -12.33
C ILE A 59 1.97 -9.33 -13.59
N GLU A 60 3.07 -10.07 -13.69
CA GLU A 60 3.98 -9.98 -14.82
C GLU A 60 3.40 -10.65 -16.08
N THR A 61 3.71 -10.12 -17.26
CA THR A 61 3.27 -10.65 -18.55
C THR A 61 3.66 -12.12 -18.76
N LYS A 62 4.80 -12.55 -18.21
CA LYS A 62 5.27 -13.95 -18.25
C LYS A 62 4.38 -14.93 -17.47
N TRP A 63 3.51 -14.43 -16.60
CA TRP A 63 2.52 -15.23 -15.85
C TRP A 63 1.18 -15.33 -16.58
N ILE A 64 1.05 -14.65 -17.73
CA ILE A 64 -0.14 -14.63 -18.55
C ILE A 64 0.14 -15.47 -19.79
N THR A 65 -0.64 -16.52 -19.96
CA THR A 65 -0.60 -17.37 -21.16
C THR A 65 -1.87 -17.18 -21.98
N ARG A 66 -1.71 -17.14 -23.30
CA ARG A 66 -2.82 -16.97 -24.25
C ARG A 66 -3.07 -18.30 -24.94
N LYS A 67 -4.32 -18.75 -24.95
CA LYS A 67 -4.74 -19.93 -25.71
C LYS A 67 -5.79 -19.53 -26.73
N LYS A 68 -5.72 -20.11 -27.93
CA LYS A 68 -6.78 -19.93 -28.92
C LYS A 68 -8.06 -20.53 -28.37
N TYR A 69 -9.12 -19.73 -28.35
CA TYR A 69 -10.44 -20.17 -27.93
C TYR A 69 -11.26 -20.46 -29.20
N LYS A 70 -11.86 -21.65 -29.27
CA LYS A 70 -12.86 -21.94 -30.30
C LYS A 70 -14.18 -21.37 -29.80
N SER A 71 -14.51 -20.17 -30.28
CA SER A 71 -15.79 -19.51 -30.01
C SER A 71 -16.95 -20.34 -30.55
N ALA A 72 -18.09 -20.32 -29.86
CA ALA A 72 -19.37 -20.63 -30.51
C ALA A 72 -19.65 -19.53 -31.57
N ASP A 73 -20.50 -19.82 -32.56
CA ASP A 73 -20.72 -18.98 -33.76
C ASP A 73 -21.17 -17.52 -33.47
N TYR A 74 -21.49 -17.18 -32.21
CA TYR A 74 -21.95 -15.86 -31.76
C TYR A 74 -21.01 -15.15 -30.75
N ASP A 75 -19.92 -15.78 -30.30
CA ASP A 75 -18.99 -15.16 -29.34
C ASP A 75 -17.92 -14.32 -30.06
N SER A 76 -17.56 -13.15 -29.48
CA SER A 76 -16.47 -12.31 -30.01
C SER A 76 -15.08 -12.74 -29.48
N VAL A 77 -15.01 -13.67 -28.53
CA VAL A 77 -13.74 -14.10 -27.93
C VAL A 77 -12.99 -15.06 -28.84
N LYS A 78 -11.78 -14.66 -29.24
CA LYS A 78 -10.84 -15.52 -29.98
C LYS A 78 -9.72 -16.10 -29.10
N THR A 79 -9.59 -15.58 -27.87
CA THR A 79 -8.47 -15.87 -26.98
C THR A 79 -8.94 -16.07 -25.55
N GLU A 80 -8.54 -17.17 -24.94
CA GLU A 80 -8.70 -17.43 -23.52
C GLU A 80 -7.37 -17.13 -22.80
N TYR A 81 -7.45 -16.38 -21.71
CA TYR A 81 -6.29 -16.03 -20.90
C TYR A 81 -6.18 -16.97 -19.71
N THR A 82 -4.99 -17.50 -19.45
CA THR A 82 -4.69 -18.18 -18.19
C THR A 82 -3.65 -17.35 -17.44
N VAL A 83 -4.01 -16.86 -16.27
CA VAL A 83 -3.20 -15.99 -15.44
C VAL A 83 -2.81 -16.73 -14.18
N LYS A 84 -1.51 -16.89 -13.95
CA LYS A 84 -1.01 -17.43 -12.69
C LYS A 84 -0.93 -16.33 -11.64
N ILE A 85 -1.54 -16.58 -10.48
CA ILE A 85 -1.67 -15.61 -9.40
C ILE A 85 -0.75 -16.02 -8.24
N PRO A 86 0.14 -15.13 -7.77
CA PRO A 86 0.96 -15.35 -6.59
C PRO A 86 0.12 -15.68 -5.34
N ALA A 87 0.61 -16.54 -4.46
CA ALA A 87 -0.13 -16.98 -3.28
C ALA A 87 -0.38 -15.89 -2.21
N ASP A 88 0.38 -14.79 -2.26
CA ASP A 88 0.22 -13.63 -1.37
C ASP A 88 -0.89 -12.68 -1.84
N MET A 89 -1.67 -13.05 -2.87
CA MET A 89 -2.69 -12.21 -3.48
C MET A 89 -4.08 -12.88 -3.49
N PRO A 90 -5.09 -12.26 -2.86
CA PRO A 90 -6.46 -12.76 -2.94
C PRO A 90 -7.08 -12.51 -4.32
N VAL A 91 -7.38 -13.59 -5.04
CA VAL A 91 -8.13 -13.57 -6.31
C VAL A 91 -9.43 -12.75 -6.23
N PRO A 92 -10.24 -12.83 -5.15
CA PRO A 92 -11.46 -12.02 -5.03
C PRO A 92 -11.24 -10.51 -5.10
N LEU A 93 -10.08 -10.00 -4.67
CA LEU A 93 -9.78 -8.57 -4.75
C LEU A 93 -9.55 -8.14 -6.19
N ILE A 94 -8.83 -8.95 -6.98
CA ILE A 94 -8.60 -8.68 -8.41
C ILE A 94 -9.94 -8.61 -9.14
N ILE A 95 -10.82 -9.59 -8.89
CA ILE A 95 -12.15 -9.67 -9.47
C ILE A 95 -12.99 -8.45 -9.12
N LYS A 96 -12.99 -8.06 -7.85
CA LYS A 96 -13.70 -6.86 -7.37
C LYS A 96 -13.23 -5.61 -8.11
N ASP A 97 -11.92 -5.43 -8.27
CA ASP A 97 -11.35 -4.25 -8.93
C ASP A 97 -11.61 -4.26 -10.44
N ILE A 98 -11.56 -5.43 -11.10
CA ILE A 98 -11.99 -5.57 -12.50
C ILE A 98 -13.46 -5.13 -12.63
N ASN A 99 -14.36 -5.73 -11.84
CA ASN A 99 -15.78 -5.45 -11.91
C ASN A 99 -16.07 -3.96 -11.66
N LYS A 100 -15.46 -3.36 -10.64
CA LYS A 100 -15.65 -1.94 -10.30
C LYS A 100 -15.34 -0.99 -11.47
N VAL A 101 -14.37 -1.33 -12.32
CA VAL A 101 -13.99 -0.47 -13.46
C VAL A 101 -14.97 -0.61 -14.63
N ILE A 102 -15.57 -1.79 -14.83
CA ILE A 102 -16.38 -2.10 -16.03
C ILE A 102 -17.88 -2.21 -15.78
N GLU A 103 -18.33 -2.28 -14.52
CA GLU A 103 -19.70 -2.62 -14.12
C GLU A 103 -20.78 -1.78 -14.79
N LYS A 104 -20.49 -0.52 -15.13
CA LYS A 104 -21.46 0.40 -15.76
C LYS A 104 -21.63 0.18 -17.26
N ASP A 105 -20.70 -0.53 -17.90
CA ASP A 105 -20.56 -0.59 -19.35
C ASP A 105 -20.63 -2.03 -19.90
N ILE A 106 -20.99 -2.99 -19.05
CA ILE A 106 -21.13 -4.42 -19.39
C ILE A 106 -22.56 -4.90 -19.13
N THR A 107 -22.96 -5.98 -19.80
CA THR A 107 -24.26 -6.62 -19.57
C THR A 107 -24.18 -7.81 -18.62
N GLY A 108 -22.99 -8.35 -18.37
CA GLY A 108 -22.80 -9.43 -17.42
C GLY A 108 -21.35 -9.68 -17.03
N PHE A 109 -21.13 -9.91 -15.74
CA PHE A 109 -19.86 -10.35 -15.17
C PHE A 109 -20.09 -11.65 -14.41
N VAL A 110 -19.47 -12.74 -14.87
CA VAL A 110 -19.58 -14.05 -14.21
C VAL A 110 -18.22 -14.44 -13.67
N SER A 111 -18.19 -14.77 -12.38
CA SER A 111 -17.02 -15.32 -11.70
C SER A 111 -17.40 -16.65 -11.06
N GLU A 112 -16.74 -17.72 -11.47
CA GLU A 112 -16.99 -19.08 -10.99
C GLU A 112 -15.72 -19.70 -10.43
N GLU A 113 -15.72 -19.96 -9.13
CA GLU A 113 -14.63 -20.69 -8.47
C GLU A 113 -14.86 -22.19 -8.65
N LYS A 114 -14.00 -22.86 -9.44
CA LYS A 114 -14.15 -24.29 -9.74
C LYS A 114 -13.75 -25.19 -8.57
N LYS A 115 -12.98 -24.66 -7.62
CA LYS A 115 -12.52 -25.32 -6.40
C LYS A 115 -12.11 -24.26 -5.40
N ILE A 116 -12.44 -24.44 -4.12
CA ILE A 116 -12.05 -23.53 -3.03
C ILE A 116 -10.52 -23.32 -3.04
N PHE A 117 -10.09 -22.05 -3.07
CA PHE A 117 -8.69 -21.61 -3.22
C PHE A 117 -8.00 -22.14 -4.49
N GLY A 118 -8.78 -22.46 -5.51
CA GLY A 118 -8.35 -23.05 -6.77
C GLY A 118 -8.53 -22.11 -7.94
N THR A 119 -8.78 -22.69 -9.11
CA THR A 119 -8.99 -21.92 -10.34
C THR A 119 -10.31 -21.18 -10.29
N THR A 120 -10.25 -19.86 -10.51
CA THR A 120 -11.44 -19.02 -10.72
C THR A 120 -11.54 -18.64 -12.18
N GLU A 121 -12.68 -18.91 -12.79
CA GLU A 121 -12.96 -18.50 -14.17
C GLU A 121 -13.75 -17.20 -14.17
N ILE A 122 -13.34 -16.27 -15.03
CA ILE A 122 -13.99 -14.98 -15.24
C ILE A 122 -14.49 -14.94 -16.69
N ARG A 123 -15.75 -14.56 -16.86
CA ARG A 123 -16.38 -14.31 -18.15
C ARG A 123 -17.04 -12.92 -18.13
N ILE A 124 -16.72 -12.10 -19.11
CA ILE A 124 -17.26 -10.74 -19.25
C ILE A 124 -18.08 -10.69 -20.54
N TYR A 125 -19.32 -10.22 -20.41
CA TYR A 125 -20.30 -10.14 -21.47
C TYR A 125 -20.74 -8.69 -21.69
N THR A 126 -20.86 -8.31 -22.95
CA THR A 126 -21.49 -7.05 -23.35
C THR A 126 -22.47 -7.35 -24.47
N ASN A 127 -23.70 -6.88 -24.33
CA ASN A 127 -24.83 -7.20 -25.20
C ASN A 127 -25.02 -8.72 -25.38
N GLU A 128 -24.92 -9.47 -24.29
CA GLU A 128 -25.02 -10.94 -24.25
C GLU A 128 -23.92 -11.69 -25.02
N VAL A 129 -22.99 -10.98 -25.65
CA VAL A 129 -21.84 -11.55 -26.35
C VAL A 129 -20.66 -11.66 -25.40
N LEU A 130 -20.05 -12.84 -25.33
CA LEU A 130 -18.82 -13.01 -24.57
C LEU A 130 -17.70 -12.18 -25.23
N LYS A 131 -17.06 -11.30 -24.44
CA LYS A 131 -15.97 -10.42 -24.89
C LYS A 131 -14.62 -10.74 -24.23
N LEU A 132 -14.62 -11.35 -23.04
CA LEU A 132 -13.39 -11.82 -22.39
C LEU A 132 -13.64 -13.10 -21.60
N LYS A 133 -12.69 -14.04 -21.71
CA LYS A 133 -12.63 -15.25 -20.88
C LYS A 133 -11.22 -15.41 -20.28
N ALA A 134 -11.16 -15.54 -18.97
CA ALA A 134 -9.90 -15.74 -18.26
C ALA A 134 -10.02 -16.77 -17.14
N ALA A 135 -8.94 -17.51 -16.88
CA ALA A 135 -8.78 -18.39 -15.74
C ALA A 135 -7.66 -17.86 -14.84
N LEU A 136 -8.02 -17.48 -13.61
CA LEU A 136 -7.09 -17.08 -12.56
C LEU A 136 -6.71 -18.32 -11.75
N ILE A 137 -5.42 -18.68 -11.74
CA ILE A 137 -4.92 -19.91 -11.11
C ILE A 137 -3.90 -19.54 -10.03
N PRO A 138 -4.21 -19.74 -8.74
CA PRO A 138 -3.24 -19.56 -7.66
C PRO A 138 -2.04 -20.50 -7.84
N ASP A 139 -0.83 -19.96 -7.74
CA ASP A 139 0.43 -20.68 -7.87
C ASP A 139 1.36 -20.30 -6.71
N LYS A 140 1.58 -21.24 -5.78
CA LYS A 140 2.45 -21.05 -4.60
C LYS A 140 3.93 -20.92 -4.96
N GLY A 141 4.34 -21.35 -6.16
CA GLY A 141 5.72 -21.23 -6.63
C GLY A 141 6.06 -19.83 -7.13
N ILE A 142 5.06 -18.98 -7.39
CA ILE A 142 5.29 -17.62 -7.85
C ILE A 142 5.45 -16.69 -6.66
N ILE A 143 6.63 -16.08 -6.57
CA ILE A 143 6.96 -15.07 -5.55
C ILE A 143 7.21 -13.75 -6.26
N ARG A 144 6.44 -12.71 -5.87
CA ARG A 144 6.67 -11.34 -6.33
C ARG A 144 7.96 -10.81 -5.74
N LYS A 145 8.96 -10.61 -6.59
CA LYS A 145 10.25 -10.03 -6.21
C LYS A 145 10.15 -8.50 -6.26
N ARG A 146 9.60 -7.88 -5.21
CA ARG A 146 9.47 -6.42 -5.04
C ARG A 146 10.36 -5.89 -3.91
N ASN A 147 10.28 -4.59 -3.63
CA ASN A 147 11.10 -3.94 -2.61
C ASN A 147 10.49 -4.11 -1.22
N ASP A 148 11.37 -4.17 -0.22
CA ASP A 148 11.05 -4.07 1.18
C ASP A 148 11.30 -2.62 1.62
N LEU A 149 10.28 -1.97 2.15
CA LEU A 149 10.27 -0.54 2.42
C LEU A 149 10.15 -0.30 3.92
N SER A 150 11.01 0.55 4.47
CA SER A 150 10.95 1.00 5.86
C SER A 150 10.84 2.51 5.91
N PHE A 151 10.09 3.05 6.87
CA PHE A 151 9.93 4.49 7.06
C PHE A 151 10.45 4.89 8.43
N VAL A 152 11.28 5.93 8.46
CA VAL A 152 11.80 6.56 9.66
C VAL A 152 11.32 8.01 9.67
N ILE A 153 10.46 8.34 10.63
CA ILE A 153 9.83 9.65 10.76
C ILE A 153 10.62 10.55 11.70
N ASN A 154 11.02 11.74 11.25
CA ASN A 154 12.07 12.50 11.92
C ASN A 154 11.59 13.55 12.93
N ASP A 155 10.33 13.94 12.87
CA ASP A 155 9.75 15.07 13.59
C ASP A 155 8.69 14.65 14.62
N VAL A 156 8.55 13.35 14.89
CA VAL A 156 7.47 12.78 15.72
C VAL A 156 7.38 13.43 17.11
N PHE A 157 8.51 13.72 17.74
CA PHE A 157 8.54 14.28 19.09
C PHE A 157 8.30 15.79 19.15
N ASP A 158 8.32 16.46 18.00
CA ASP A 158 8.01 17.89 17.84
C ASP A 158 6.54 18.11 17.46
N LEU A 159 5.79 17.03 17.21
CA LEU A 159 4.38 17.08 16.85
C LEU A 159 3.49 17.52 18.03
N SER A 160 2.35 18.12 17.69
CA SER A 160 1.25 18.29 18.65
C SER A 160 0.77 16.93 19.16
N GLU A 161 0.18 16.89 20.36
CA GLU A 161 -0.35 15.66 20.98
C GLU A 161 -1.33 14.91 20.05
N LYS A 162 -2.20 15.67 19.35
CA LYS A 162 -3.12 15.09 18.36
C LYS A 162 -2.38 14.40 17.22
N SER A 163 -1.36 15.04 16.66
CA SER A 163 -0.57 14.48 15.56
C SER A 163 0.30 13.32 16.01
N PHE A 164 0.82 13.37 17.23
CA PHE A 164 1.54 12.25 17.85
C PHE A 164 0.63 11.02 18.03
N ASN A 165 -0.59 11.22 18.55
CA ASN A 165 -1.57 10.14 18.67
C ASN A 165 -1.98 9.57 17.29
N ASN A 166 -2.06 10.41 16.27
CA ASN A 166 -2.26 9.96 14.89
C ASN A 166 -1.09 9.07 14.41
N PHE A 167 0.16 9.46 14.69
CA PHE A 167 1.35 8.64 14.39
C PHE A 167 1.29 7.27 15.06
N LEU A 168 0.93 7.22 16.36
CA LEU A 168 0.79 5.97 17.11
C LEU A 168 -0.27 5.05 16.49
N SER A 169 -1.36 5.64 15.99
CA SER A 169 -2.50 4.93 15.38
C SER A 169 -2.24 4.40 13.97
N VAL A 170 -1.12 4.75 13.33
CA VAL A 170 -0.78 4.23 12.00
C VAL A 170 -0.56 2.72 12.09
N HIS A 171 -1.28 1.96 11.24
CA HIS A 171 -1.20 0.50 11.20
C HIS A 171 0.06 -0.05 10.53
N HIS A 172 0.75 0.76 9.72
CA HIS A 172 2.02 0.38 9.12
C HIS A 172 3.14 0.31 10.18
N PRO A 173 4.12 -0.60 10.02
CA PRO A 173 5.26 -0.72 10.94
C PRO A 173 6.29 0.41 10.69
N ILE A 174 5.89 1.65 10.93
CA ILE A 174 6.75 2.83 10.82
C ILE A 174 7.58 3.04 12.09
N SER A 175 8.74 3.64 11.93
CA SER A 175 9.66 3.98 13.02
C SER A 175 9.86 5.49 13.11
N CYS A 176 10.42 5.98 14.19
CA CYS A 176 10.79 7.39 14.33
C CYS A 176 12.25 7.58 14.76
N THR A 177 12.80 8.79 14.59
CA THR A 177 14.06 9.15 15.23
C THR A 177 13.84 9.82 16.58
N VAL A 178 14.78 9.57 17.49
CA VAL A 178 14.84 10.20 18.81
C VAL A 178 16.21 10.86 18.93
N VAL A 179 16.22 12.17 19.18
CA VAL A 179 17.45 12.86 19.60
C VAL A 179 17.66 12.59 21.09
N PRO A 180 18.85 12.15 21.53
CA PRO A 180 19.08 11.88 22.96
C PRO A 180 18.74 13.05 23.88
N GLY A 181 17.88 12.79 24.86
CA GLY A 181 17.54 13.73 25.93
C GLY A 181 16.68 13.08 27.02
N HIS A 182 16.81 13.56 28.26
CA HIS A 182 16.15 12.96 29.43
C HIS A 182 14.62 12.79 29.27
N ASP A 183 13.93 13.85 28.84
CA ASP A 183 12.46 13.84 28.69
C ASP A 183 11.97 12.88 27.60
N LEU A 184 12.84 12.60 26.62
CA LEU A 184 12.52 11.72 25.50
C LEU A 184 12.69 10.25 25.86
N VAL A 185 13.49 9.91 26.88
CA VAL A 185 13.60 8.52 27.38
C VAL A 185 12.22 8.00 27.80
N ILE A 186 11.48 8.80 28.58
CA ILE A 186 10.13 8.44 29.04
C ILE A 186 9.16 8.32 27.86
N LYS A 187 9.22 9.25 26.89
CA LYS A 187 8.36 9.20 25.71
C LYS A 187 8.70 8.01 24.80
N THR A 188 9.93 7.53 24.76
CA THR A 188 10.28 6.35 23.95
C THR A 188 9.73 5.05 24.53
N ASP A 189 9.51 4.98 25.84
CA ASP A 189 8.90 3.79 26.44
C ASP A 189 7.44 3.59 25.99
N SER A 190 6.67 4.68 25.81
CA SER A 190 5.28 4.58 25.33
C SER A 190 5.16 4.09 23.89
N LEU A 191 6.22 4.20 23.07
CA LEU A 191 6.21 3.67 21.70
C LEU A 191 6.03 2.15 21.65
N LYS A 192 6.50 1.44 22.70
CA LYS A 192 6.43 -0.02 22.80
C LYS A 192 4.99 -0.51 22.84
N ASP A 193 4.11 0.23 23.53
CA ASP A 193 2.68 -0.11 23.66
C ASP A 193 1.96 -0.09 22.31
N TYR A 194 2.48 0.68 21.34
CA TYR A 194 1.94 0.81 19.98
C TYR A 194 2.76 0.06 18.93
N THR A 195 3.68 -0.81 19.35
CA THR A 195 4.59 -1.58 18.48
C THR A 195 5.40 -0.69 17.53
N LYS A 196 5.68 0.55 17.93
CA LYS A 196 6.49 1.50 17.17
C LYS A 196 7.95 1.34 17.55
N GLU A 197 8.81 1.33 16.53
CA GLU A 197 10.26 1.25 16.71
C GLU A 197 10.88 2.64 16.61
N TYR A 198 12.09 2.78 17.12
CA TYR A 198 12.83 4.03 16.99
C TYR A 198 14.32 3.82 16.72
N ALA A 199 14.92 4.83 16.12
CA ALA A 199 16.36 4.98 15.94
C ALA A 199 16.85 6.16 16.78
N VAL A 200 18.06 6.06 17.31
CA VAL A 200 18.73 7.20 17.95
C VAL A 200 19.37 8.04 16.85
N LEU A 201 19.03 9.33 16.80
CA LEU A 201 19.65 10.30 15.90
C LEU A 201 20.65 11.16 16.69
N LEU A 202 21.92 11.04 16.33
CA LEU A 202 22.96 11.92 16.83
C LEU A 202 23.03 13.15 15.92
N ASN A 203 22.68 14.31 16.46
CA ASN A 203 22.73 15.58 15.75
C ASN A 203 23.11 16.74 16.72
N ASN A 204 22.93 17.98 16.27
CA ASN A 204 23.26 19.17 17.07
C ASN A 204 22.25 19.49 18.18
N ASP A 205 21.08 18.86 18.16
CA ASP A 205 19.96 19.20 19.04
C ASP A 205 20.01 18.47 20.39
N ILE A 206 21.08 17.69 20.63
CA ILE A 206 21.35 17.05 21.92
C ILE A 206 21.63 18.14 22.96
N SER A 207 20.59 18.44 23.75
CA SER A 207 20.60 19.49 24.76
C SER A 207 21.04 18.96 26.13
N ASP A 208 20.75 17.69 26.45
CA ASP A 208 21.06 17.08 27.75
C ASP A 208 22.57 17.00 27.99
N PRO A 209 23.10 17.68 29.03
CA PRO A 209 24.53 17.67 29.36
C PRO A 209 25.12 16.28 29.55
N LYS A 210 24.35 15.31 30.08
CA LYS A 210 24.82 13.93 30.34
C LYS A 210 24.92 13.07 29.08
N MET A 211 24.29 13.50 27.99
CA MET A 211 24.28 12.80 26.70
C MET A 211 24.99 13.60 25.61
N LYS A 212 25.43 14.82 25.90
CA LYS A 212 26.06 15.69 24.92
C LYS A 212 27.43 15.15 24.51
N LEU A 213 27.72 15.26 23.23
CA LEU A 213 28.98 14.84 22.61
C LEU A 213 29.67 16.09 22.04
N LYS A 214 30.54 16.72 22.83
CA LYS A 214 31.28 17.92 22.42
C LYS A 214 32.75 17.63 22.20
N SER A 215 33.36 18.33 21.26
CA SER A 215 34.78 18.17 20.90
C SER A 215 35.76 18.58 22.00
N ASP A 216 35.35 19.44 22.93
CA ASP A 216 36.14 19.88 24.08
C ASP A 216 36.10 18.92 25.28
N TYR A 217 35.27 17.88 25.23
CA TYR A 217 35.16 16.90 26.30
C TYR A 217 36.35 15.94 26.33
N GLN A 218 36.84 15.67 27.54
CA GLN A 218 37.83 14.61 27.78
C GLN A 218 37.26 13.23 27.43
N LYS A 219 38.14 12.27 27.12
CA LYS A 219 37.73 10.93 26.64
C LYS A 219 36.85 10.18 27.63
N GLU A 220 37.10 10.35 28.92
CA GLU A 220 36.35 9.77 30.03
C GLU A 220 34.91 10.29 30.05
N LEU A 221 34.75 11.62 29.90
CA LEU A 221 33.43 12.24 29.80
C LEU A 221 32.68 11.81 28.55
N LEU A 222 33.36 11.78 27.39
CA LEU A 222 32.77 11.29 26.14
C LEU A 222 32.31 9.83 26.28
N ARG A 223 33.10 8.96 26.91
CA ARG A 223 32.70 7.57 27.18
C ARG A 223 31.47 7.53 28.08
N GLY A 224 31.44 8.34 29.15
CA GLY A 224 30.29 8.47 30.02
C GLY A 224 29.03 8.90 29.26
N SER A 225 29.13 9.91 28.40
CA SER A 225 28.01 10.35 27.55
C SER A 225 27.51 9.24 26.63
N ILE A 226 28.42 8.53 25.96
CA ILE A 226 28.05 7.40 25.08
C ILE A 226 27.36 6.30 25.87
N GLN A 227 27.88 5.93 27.05
CA GLN A 227 27.26 4.95 27.93
C GLN A 227 25.88 5.39 28.40
N ASN A 228 25.69 6.67 28.72
CA ASN A 228 24.39 7.23 29.09
C ASN A 228 23.39 7.13 27.93
N ILE A 229 23.79 7.49 26.71
CA ILE A 229 22.93 7.34 25.52
C ILE A 229 22.54 5.88 25.33
N VAL A 230 23.52 4.96 25.28
CA VAL A 230 23.24 3.54 25.01
C VAL A 230 22.38 2.92 26.11
N SER A 231 22.68 3.23 27.37
CA SER A 231 21.93 2.68 28.50
C SER A 231 20.53 3.28 28.66
N SER A 232 20.29 4.49 28.17
CA SER A 232 18.96 5.13 28.20
C SER A 232 18.09 4.74 27.02
N PHE A 233 18.70 4.40 25.87
CA PHE A 233 17.99 4.05 24.63
C PHE A 233 18.26 2.61 24.19
N ARG A 234 18.24 1.66 25.14
CA ARG A 234 18.61 0.24 24.91
C ARG A 234 17.76 -0.45 23.85
N ASP A 235 16.51 -0.02 23.69
CA ASP A 235 15.57 -0.66 22.77
C ASP A 235 15.64 -0.12 21.33
N ALA A 236 16.49 0.89 21.09
CA ALA A 236 16.72 1.47 19.78
C ALA A 236 17.13 0.41 18.76
N LYS A 237 16.54 0.45 17.57
CA LYS A 237 16.83 -0.51 16.49
C LYS A 237 17.98 -0.09 15.60
N ALA A 238 18.34 1.19 15.61
CA ALA A 238 19.47 1.72 14.85
C ALA A 238 20.02 2.98 15.52
N TYR A 239 21.27 3.32 15.19
CA TYR A 239 21.91 4.59 15.53
C TYR A 239 22.31 5.29 14.24
N ILE A 240 21.86 6.53 14.08
CA ILE A 240 22.03 7.35 12.88
C ILE A 240 22.81 8.61 13.26
N ILE A 241 23.75 9.04 12.42
CA ILE A 241 24.47 10.31 12.56
C ILE A 241 24.05 11.27 11.45
N ASP A 242 23.69 12.49 11.83
CA ASP A 242 23.53 13.57 10.85
C ASP A 242 24.92 14.05 10.41
N GLU A 243 25.21 13.92 9.12
CA GLU A 243 26.50 14.30 8.52
C GLU A 243 26.70 15.82 8.51
N ASN A 244 25.62 16.60 8.64
CA ASN A 244 25.70 18.05 8.82
C ASN A 244 25.93 18.45 10.29
N SER A 245 26.00 17.50 11.21
CA SER A 245 26.23 17.79 12.62
C SER A 245 27.66 18.25 12.91
N THR A 246 27.80 19.06 13.94
CA THR A 246 29.10 19.43 14.52
C THR A 246 29.87 18.21 15.00
N LEU A 247 29.17 17.19 15.51
CA LEU A 247 29.76 15.93 15.94
C LEU A 247 30.44 15.20 14.77
N TYR A 248 29.74 14.99 13.65
CA TYR A 248 30.28 14.27 12.49
C TYR A 248 31.54 14.94 11.93
N ASN A 249 31.53 16.27 11.88
CA ASN A 249 32.62 17.07 11.37
C ASN A 249 33.73 17.36 12.42
N SER A 250 33.67 16.74 13.60
CA SER A 250 34.63 16.97 14.68
C SER A 250 35.76 15.93 14.74
N PRO A 251 36.92 16.27 15.33
CA PRO A 251 38.00 15.31 15.58
C PRO A 251 37.59 14.12 16.46
N ILE A 252 36.57 14.27 17.30
CA ILE A 252 36.12 13.23 18.23
C ILE A 252 35.19 12.20 17.58
N TYR A 253 34.71 12.44 16.34
CA TYR A 253 33.76 11.55 15.66
C TYR A 253 34.27 10.10 15.60
N ASN A 254 35.53 9.90 15.19
CA ASN A 254 36.13 8.57 15.11
C ASN A 254 36.13 7.86 16.47
N TYR A 255 36.40 8.59 17.56
CA TYR A 255 36.34 8.04 18.91
C TYR A 255 34.92 7.60 19.28
N VAL A 256 33.91 8.45 19.02
CA VAL A 256 32.51 8.12 19.29
C VAL A 256 32.06 6.89 18.51
N ARG A 257 32.36 6.85 17.21
CA ARG A 257 32.05 5.71 16.34
C ARG A 257 32.70 4.42 16.86
N ASP A 258 33.96 4.49 17.24
CA ASP A 258 34.70 3.31 17.69
C ASP A 258 34.22 2.82 19.07
N GLU A 259 33.85 3.71 19.99
CA GLU A 259 33.26 3.33 21.29
C GLU A 259 31.85 2.73 21.14
N LEU A 260 31.01 3.23 20.22
CA LEU A 260 29.73 2.58 19.89
C LEU A 260 29.96 1.19 19.27
N LYS A 261 30.94 1.08 18.36
CA LYS A 261 31.30 -0.20 17.73
C LYS A 261 31.79 -1.24 18.74
N ARG A 262 32.50 -0.84 19.79
CA ARG A 262 32.90 -1.73 20.91
C ARG A 262 31.68 -2.34 21.62
N GLN A 263 30.56 -1.64 21.63
CA GLN A 263 29.29 -2.11 22.16
C GLN A 263 28.43 -2.84 21.12
N SER A 264 29.02 -3.22 19.97
CA SER A 264 28.33 -3.82 18.82
C SER A 264 27.24 -2.94 18.20
N ILE A 265 27.31 -1.63 18.41
CA ILE A 265 26.41 -0.64 17.81
C ILE A 265 27.11 -0.01 16.61
N TYR A 266 26.46 -0.05 15.45
CA TYR A 266 26.93 0.62 14.24
C TYR A 266 26.24 1.96 14.10
N LEU A 267 27.04 2.99 13.82
CA LEU A 267 26.57 4.33 13.55
C LEU A 267 26.46 4.52 12.04
N TYR A 268 25.24 4.63 11.53
CA TYR A 268 24.96 4.77 10.11
C TYR A 268 24.82 6.25 9.72
N PRO A 269 25.47 6.71 8.64
CA PRO A 269 25.25 8.06 8.16
C PRO A 269 23.81 8.22 7.65
N ARG A 270 23.22 9.39 7.87
CA ARG A 270 21.87 9.71 7.43
C ARG A 270 21.70 9.57 5.91
N SER A 271 22.76 9.80 5.12
CA SER A 271 22.73 9.61 3.65
C SER A 271 22.46 8.18 3.18
N GLU A 272 22.58 7.16 4.06
CA GLU A 272 22.14 5.78 3.75
C GLU A 272 20.61 5.67 3.66
N LEU A 273 19.88 6.67 4.14
CA LEU A 273 18.43 6.75 4.07
C LEU A 273 18.01 7.68 2.93
N ILE A 274 16.92 7.33 2.28
CA ILE A 274 16.34 8.08 1.18
C ILE A 274 15.48 9.21 1.76
N GLU A 275 15.97 10.43 1.64
CA GLU A 275 15.23 11.63 2.05
C GLU A 275 13.95 11.80 1.21
N LEU A 276 12.78 11.75 1.85
CA LEU A 276 11.50 12.11 1.25
C LEU A 276 11.06 13.48 1.78
N ASN A 277 11.77 14.50 1.32
CA ASN A 277 11.44 15.91 1.53
C ASN A 277 11.27 16.56 0.17
N ALA A 278 10.13 17.21 -0.05
CA ALA A 278 9.86 18.06 -1.18
C ALA A 278 8.87 19.15 -0.75
N GLN A 279 8.92 20.31 -1.40
CA GLN A 279 7.97 21.40 -1.14
C GLN A 279 6.63 21.13 -1.82
N GLU A 280 6.65 20.47 -2.98
CA GLU A 280 5.46 20.11 -3.74
C GLU A 280 5.11 18.63 -3.56
N ASP A 281 3.82 18.36 -3.35
CA ASP A 281 3.30 17.01 -3.17
C ASP A 281 3.54 16.12 -4.41
N SER A 282 3.51 16.71 -5.61
CA SER A 282 3.78 16.03 -6.89
C SER A 282 5.21 15.51 -6.98
N GLU A 283 6.18 16.30 -6.54
CA GLU A 283 7.59 15.95 -6.48
C GLU A 283 7.83 14.86 -5.44
N LEU A 284 7.23 15.00 -4.25
CA LEU A 284 7.30 13.98 -3.19
C LEU A 284 6.81 12.61 -3.68
N ILE A 285 5.64 12.59 -4.32
CA ILE A 285 5.04 11.37 -4.88
C ILE A 285 5.92 10.79 -5.98
N SER A 286 6.45 11.62 -6.87
CA SER A 286 7.31 11.18 -7.98
C SER A 286 8.61 10.56 -7.46
N LYS A 287 9.25 11.19 -6.47
CA LYS A 287 10.44 10.67 -5.79
C LYS A 287 10.16 9.34 -5.10
N PHE A 288 9.07 9.26 -4.35
CA PHE A 288 8.66 8.02 -3.68
C PHE A 288 8.44 6.88 -4.69
N ARG A 289 7.71 7.12 -5.77
CA ARG A 289 7.46 6.12 -6.83
C ARG A 289 8.76 5.66 -7.48
N PHE A 290 9.65 6.58 -7.83
CA PHE A 290 10.94 6.27 -8.44
C PHE A 290 11.71 5.22 -7.62
N TYR A 291 11.87 5.43 -6.31
CA TYR A 291 12.59 4.47 -5.45
C TYR A 291 11.82 3.17 -5.21
N CYS A 292 10.49 3.20 -5.22
CA CYS A 292 9.67 1.99 -5.06
C CYS A 292 9.69 1.10 -6.31
N GLU A 293 9.79 1.69 -7.50
CA GLU A 293 9.81 0.96 -8.77
C GLU A 293 11.22 0.56 -9.20
N ASP A 294 12.25 1.24 -8.67
CA ASP A 294 13.63 0.83 -8.83
C ASP A 294 13.89 -0.55 -8.21
N THR A 295 14.04 -1.54 -9.07
CA THR A 295 14.36 -2.92 -8.69
C THR A 295 15.85 -3.26 -8.87
N THR A 296 16.67 -2.25 -9.19
CA THR A 296 18.12 -2.39 -9.31
C THR A 296 18.78 -2.29 -7.93
N GLY A 297 19.91 -2.98 -7.76
CA GLY A 297 20.69 -2.95 -6.52
C GLY A 297 19.96 -3.52 -5.28
N VAL A 298 20.12 -2.82 -4.15
CA VAL A 298 19.54 -3.21 -2.86
C VAL A 298 18.03 -2.96 -2.88
N ARG A 299 17.27 -4.03 -2.66
CA ARG A 299 15.80 -4.05 -2.66
C ARG A 299 15.18 -3.57 -1.36
N GLN A 300 16.00 -3.26 -0.37
CA GLN A 300 15.58 -2.63 0.86
C GLN A 300 15.76 -1.12 0.74
N LYS A 301 14.65 -0.39 0.81
CA LYS A 301 14.65 1.07 0.70
C LYS A 301 14.17 1.64 2.04
N ILE A 302 14.99 2.45 2.67
CA ILE A 302 14.69 3.05 3.98
C ILE A 302 14.49 4.54 3.75
N PHE A 303 13.27 5.01 3.96
CA PHE A 303 12.91 6.41 3.75
C PHE A 303 13.01 7.21 5.04
N PHE A 304 13.55 8.42 4.94
CA PHE A 304 13.60 9.40 6.02
C PHE A 304 12.69 10.58 5.65
N SER A 305 11.70 10.89 6.49
CA SER A 305 10.66 11.87 6.13
C SER A 305 9.99 12.49 7.35
N SER A 306 9.35 13.64 7.17
CA SER A 306 8.42 14.19 8.18
C SER A 306 7.12 13.40 8.22
N PHE A 307 6.39 13.50 9.33
CA PHE A 307 5.09 12.83 9.45
C PHE A 307 4.08 13.36 8.44
N ASP A 308 4.09 14.67 8.16
CA ASP A 308 3.22 15.30 7.16
C ASP A 308 3.46 14.73 5.75
N ASN A 309 4.72 14.63 5.33
CA ASN A 309 5.08 14.03 4.03
C ASN A 309 4.67 12.56 3.94
N PHE A 310 4.83 11.81 5.03
CA PHE A 310 4.36 10.43 5.11
C PHE A 310 2.83 10.30 4.94
N LEU A 311 2.05 11.24 5.50
CA LEU A 311 0.60 11.26 5.33
C LEU A 311 0.19 11.55 3.87
N LYS A 312 0.91 12.44 3.19
CA LYS A 312 0.65 12.79 1.78
C LYS A 312 0.83 11.61 0.83
N ILE A 313 1.73 10.67 1.14
CA ILE A 313 2.01 9.50 0.28
C ILE A 313 1.20 8.25 0.65
N GLN A 314 0.27 8.30 1.62
CA GLN A 314 -0.50 7.11 2.05
C GLN A 314 -1.19 6.37 0.90
N ASN A 315 -1.83 7.12 0.00
CA ASN A 315 -2.51 6.53 -1.16
C ASN A 315 -1.54 5.77 -2.07
N GLU A 316 -0.31 6.28 -2.22
CA GLU A 316 0.72 5.63 -3.02
C GLU A 316 1.30 4.40 -2.31
N ILE A 317 1.45 4.44 -0.97
CA ILE A 317 1.82 3.28 -0.16
C ILE A 317 0.84 2.12 -0.36
N GLU A 318 -0.47 2.37 -0.43
CA GLU A 318 -1.43 1.30 -0.69
C GLU A 318 -1.32 0.76 -2.13
N LYS A 319 -1.05 1.61 -3.13
CA LYS A 319 -0.84 1.17 -4.53
C LYS A 319 0.41 0.30 -4.67
N ILE A 320 1.54 0.72 -4.11
CA ILE A 320 2.79 -0.04 -4.21
C ILE A 320 2.74 -1.34 -3.38
N LYS A 321 1.99 -1.38 -2.27
CA LYS A 321 1.67 -2.62 -1.55
C LYS A 321 0.82 -3.56 -2.41
N LYS A 322 -0.21 -3.05 -3.09
CA LYS A 322 -1.02 -3.81 -4.05
C LYS A 322 -0.14 -4.45 -5.14
N LYS A 323 0.85 -3.71 -5.65
CA LYS A 323 1.87 -4.16 -6.63
C LYS A 323 2.89 -5.16 -6.07
N GLY A 324 2.91 -5.36 -4.75
CA GLY A 324 3.65 -6.42 -4.05
C GLY A 324 4.83 -5.96 -3.21
N ASN A 325 5.08 -4.66 -3.08
CA ASN A 325 6.08 -4.14 -2.14
C ASN A 325 5.62 -4.40 -0.69
N LYS A 326 6.57 -4.58 0.21
CA LYS A 326 6.28 -4.88 1.62
C LYS A 326 6.74 -3.75 2.50
N ILE A 327 5.88 -3.31 3.41
CA ILE A 327 6.28 -2.37 4.46
C ILE A 327 6.79 -3.20 5.64
N ILE A 328 8.04 -2.96 6.03
CA ILE A 328 8.72 -3.71 7.08
C ILE A 328 9.19 -2.77 8.20
N PRO A 329 9.25 -3.27 9.45
CA PRO A 329 9.84 -2.52 10.56
C PRO A 329 11.34 -2.31 10.36
N LEU A 330 11.88 -1.28 11.03
CA LEU A 330 13.30 -0.92 11.00
C LEU A 330 14.20 -2.06 11.48
N SER A 331 13.74 -2.86 12.45
CA SER A 331 14.43 -4.06 12.95
C SER A 331 14.67 -5.14 11.91
N LYS A 332 13.93 -5.15 10.80
CA LYS A 332 14.13 -6.06 9.66
C LYS A 332 15.00 -5.46 8.55
N THR A 333 15.60 -4.30 8.82
CA THR A 333 16.49 -3.62 7.88
C THR A 333 17.96 -3.86 8.14
N PHE A 334 18.78 -3.53 7.15
CA PHE A 334 20.23 -3.57 7.28
C PHE A 334 20.74 -2.64 8.40
N LEU A 335 19.99 -1.60 8.77
CA LEU A 335 20.34 -0.70 9.87
C LEU A 335 20.28 -1.39 11.25
N ALA A 336 19.48 -2.45 11.40
CA ALA A 336 19.37 -3.21 12.66
C ALA A 336 20.30 -4.42 12.73
N GLY A 337 20.95 -4.77 11.61
CA GLY A 337 21.91 -5.87 11.53
C GLY A 337 23.36 -5.42 11.73
N LYS A 338 24.26 -6.38 11.98
CA LYS A 338 25.70 -6.18 11.74
C LYS A 338 25.86 -5.86 10.24
N PRO A 339 26.73 -4.93 9.83
CA PRO A 339 26.91 -4.56 8.44
C PRO A 339 27.36 -5.80 7.66
N THR A 340 26.44 -6.37 6.90
CA THR A 340 26.79 -7.16 5.73
C THR A 340 27.46 -6.19 4.79
N ALA A 341 28.75 -6.38 4.53
CA ALA A 341 29.48 -5.62 3.52
C ALA A 341 28.60 -5.55 2.26
N LEU A 342 28.15 -4.34 1.92
CA LEU A 342 27.47 -4.05 0.67
C LEU A 342 28.42 -4.50 -0.43
N LYS A 343 28.16 -5.69 -1.00
CA LYS A 343 28.87 -6.15 -2.19
C LYS A 343 28.36 -5.29 -3.34
N THR A 344 29.03 -4.16 -3.54
CA THR A 344 29.07 -3.50 -4.83
C THR A 344 29.58 -4.52 -5.86
N LYS A 345 28.76 -4.80 -6.86
CA LYS A 345 29.18 -5.40 -8.13
C LYS A 345 28.69 -4.50 -9.23
#